data_AF-A0A927Q6W3-F1
#
_entry.id   AF-A0A927Q6W3-F1
#
_cell.length_a   1.000
_cell.length_b   1.000
_cell.length_c   1.000
_cell.angle_alpha   90.00
_cell.angle_beta   90.00
_cell.angle_gamma   90.00
#
_symmetry.space_group_name_H-M   'P 1'
#
loop_
_entity.id
_entity.type
_entity.pdbx_description
1 polymer ?
#
loop_
_entity_poly.entity_id
_entity_poly.type
_entity_poly.pdbx_seq_one_letter_code
_entity_poly.pdbx_strand_id
1 'polypeptide(L)'
;MTHLLSTRSTLAPLLLAIALTGLAGCKPATTETAATGTAPAAAAAATSLDPQLANPQVGDLWAAELTHFSGGEFGEGRQTREDAFGLMKVVEVQPDQIVLITEEGAWPKKQGAINDLRGDLAEVSWDEEEKITLKNTELAGLVADGRILETRRLAQ
;
A
#
# COMPACT_ATOMS: atom_id res chain seq x y z
N MET A 1 -12.05 -6.01 49.23
CA MET A 1 -13.03 -7.12 49.22
C MET A 1 -14.42 -6.54 49.10
N THR A 2 -14.97 -6.51 47.89
CA THR A 2 -16.42 -6.40 47.66
C THR A 2 -16.72 -7.08 46.33
N HIS A 3 -17.06 -8.37 46.39
CA HIS A 3 -17.75 -9.07 45.33
C HIS A 3 -19.24 -8.84 45.50
N LEU A 4 -19.96 -8.53 44.42
CA LEU A 4 -21.40 -8.79 44.24
C LEU A 4 -21.61 -8.88 42.71
N LEU A 5 -21.77 -10.08 42.12
CA LEU A 5 -23.06 -10.70 41.72
C LEU A 5 -23.93 -9.74 40.88
N SER A 6 -24.59 -10.08 39.78
CA SER A 6 -24.97 -11.31 39.06
C SER A 6 -25.94 -10.84 37.94
N THR A 7 -26.42 -11.77 37.10
CA THR A 7 -27.59 -11.69 36.16
C THR A 7 -27.18 -11.48 34.69
N ARG A 8 -26.93 -12.53 33.90
CA ARG A 8 -27.86 -13.50 33.25
C ARG A 8 -28.86 -12.87 32.25
N SER A 9 -28.62 -13.24 30.99
CA SER A 9 -29.59 -13.80 30.03
C SER A 9 -30.66 -12.87 29.45
N THR A 10 -30.68 -12.76 28.11
CA THR A 10 -31.86 -13.08 27.29
C THR A 10 -31.45 -13.30 25.83
N LEU A 11 -31.76 -14.50 25.35
CA LEU A 11 -31.91 -14.88 23.95
C LEU A 11 -32.90 -13.94 23.24
N ALA A 12 -32.65 -13.66 21.97
CA ALA A 12 -33.67 -13.23 21.01
C ALA A 12 -33.68 -14.21 19.82
N PRO A 13 -34.70 -15.06 19.68
CA PRO A 13 -35.03 -15.73 18.42
C PRO A 13 -36.09 -14.91 17.66
N LEU A 14 -36.56 -15.45 16.52
CA LEU A 14 -37.64 -14.97 15.63
C LEU A 14 -37.17 -13.95 14.57
N LEU A 15 -37.25 -14.21 13.26
CA LEU A 15 -38.45 -14.66 12.55
C LEU A 15 -38.16 -15.56 11.35
N LEU A 16 -39.05 -16.54 11.25
CA LEU A 16 -39.29 -17.55 10.24
C LEU A 16 -40.10 -16.96 9.08
N ALA A 17 -39.75 -17.27 7.82
CA ALA A 17 -40.68 -17.23 6.70
C ALA A 17 -40.37 -18.34 5.67
N ILE A 18 -41.06 -19.46 5.88
CA ILE A 18 -41.45 -20.55 4.96
C ILE A 18 -42.38 -19.93 3.88
N ALA A 19 -42.54 -20.34 2.62
CA ALA A 19 -41.93 -21.26 1.66
C ALA A 19 -42.61 -20.96 0.31
N LEU A 20 -42.04 -21.40 -0.81
CA LEU A 20 -42.83 -21.86 -1.95
C LEU A 20 -42.03 -22.90 -2.74
N THR A 21 -42.38 -24.16 -2.49
CA THR A 21 -42.02 -25.33 -3.28
C THR A 21 -42.82 -25.34 -4.58
N GLY A 22 -42.14 -25.11 -5.70
CA GLY A 22 -42.64 -25.44 -7.04
C GLY A 22 -41.97 -26.72 -7.53
N LEU A 23 -42.68 -27.85 -7.46
CA LEU A 23 -42.29 -29.11 -8.09
C LEU A 23 -43.09 -29.28 -9.39
N ALA A 24 -42.43 -29.17 -10.54
CA ALA A 24 -42.93 -29.73 -11.80
C ALA A 24 -41.76 -29.94 -12.78
N GLY A 25 -41.59 -31.18 -13.25
CA GLY A 25 -40.98 -31.49 -14.55
C GLY A 25 -39.59 -32.12 -14.55
N CYS A 26 -39.52 -33.42 -14.85
CA CYS A 26 -38.28 -34.14 -15.15
C CYS A 26 -37.83 -33.94 -16.61
N LYS A 27 -36.51 -33.77 -16.81
CA LYS A 27 -35.59 -34.48 -17.74
C LYS A 27 -34.56 -33.52 -18.37
N PRO A 28 -33.27 -33.92 -18.47
CA PRO A 28 -32.17 -33.01 -18.78
C PRO A 28 -31.86 -32.99 -20.28
N ALA A 29 -31.45 -31.83 -20.81
CA ALA A 29 -30.48 -31.69 -21.89
C ALA A 29 -30.16 -30.21 -22.18
N THR A 30 -28.87 -29.95 -22.34
CA THR A 30 -28.28 -28.96 -23.27
C THR A 30 -28.08 -27.52 -22.80
N THR A 31 -26.83 -27.09 -23.03
CA THR A 31 -26.31 -25.72 -23.19
C THR A 31 -26.04 -24.92 -21.92
N GLU A 32 -24.80 -25.04 -21.42
CA GLU A 32 -24.11 -23.96 -20.74
C GLU A 32 -24.00 -22.78 -21.72
N THR A 33 -25.00 -21.91 -21.70
CA THR A 33 -24.94 -20.58 -22.30
C THR A 33 -24.51 -19.61 -21.21
N ALA A 34 -23.33 -19.01 -21.46
CA ALA A 34 -22.73 -17.87 -20.81
C ALA A 34 -23.62 -17.11 -19.82
N ALA A 35 -23.32 -17.25 -18.53
CA ALA A 35 -23.68 -16.23 -17.55
C ALA A 35 -22.72 -15.05 -17.73
N THR A 36 -23.17 -14.03 -18.47
CA THR A 36 -22.66 -12.67 -18.37
C THR A 36 -22.94 -12.15 -16.97
N GLY A 37 -22.06 -12.53 -16.03
CA GLY A 37 -21.93 -11.87 -14.75
C GLY A 37 -21.29 -10.49 -14.99
N THR A 38 -22.11 -9.49 -15.31
CA THR A 38 -21.71 -8.09 -15.14
C THR A 38 -21.65 -7.82 -13.64
N ALA A 39 -20.50 -8.14 -13.04
CA ALA A 39 -20.11 -7.54 -11.77
C ALA A 39 -20.00 -6.02 -12.00
N PRO A 40 -20.46 -5.18 -11.06
CA PRO A 40 -20.16 -3.76 -11.14
C PRO A 40 -18.66 -3.63 -10.92
N ALA A 41 -17.92 -3.46 -12.02
CA ALA A 41 -16.59 -2.88 -11.96
C ALA A 41 -16.81 -1.48 -11.38
N ALA A 42 -16.58 -1.33 -10.08
CA ALA A 42 -16.23 -0.05 -9.52
C ALA A 42 -15.00 0.37 -10.31
N ALA A 43 -15.20 1.22 -11.31
CA ALA A 43 -14.13 1.91 -11.98
C ALA A 43 -13.47 2.72 -10.87
N ALA A 44 -12.43 2.14 -10.26
CA ALA A 44 -11.44 2.90 -9.52
C ALA A 44 -11.05 4.00 -10.49
N ALA A 45 -11.42 5.23 -10.17
CA ALA A 45 -10.96 6.38 -10.92
C ALA A 45 -9.45 6.19 -11.01
N ALA A 46 -8.94 5.99 -12.22
CA ALA A 46 -7.51 5.89 -12.45
C ALA A 46 -6.98 7.28 -12.12
N THR A 47 -6.65 7.50 -10.85
CA THR A 47 -5.93 8.67 -10.42
C THR A 47 -4.64 8.61 -11.21
N SER A 48 -4.46 9.55 -12.13
CA SER A 48 -3.24 9.64 -12.91
C SER A 48 -2.09 9.70 -11.91
N LEU A 49 -1.18 8.74 -12.03
CA LEU A 49 0.02 8.67 -11.21
C LEU A 49 0.77 10.01 -11.29
N ASP A 50 1.43 10.41 -10.21
CA ASP A 50 2.29 11.59 -10.21
C ASP A 50 3.23 11.56 -11.44
N PRO A 51 3.43 12.67 -12.18
CA PRO A 51 4.22 12.65 -13.41
C PRO A 51 5.65 12.14 -13.25
N GLN A 52 6.27 12.32 -12.08
CA GLN A 52 7.62 11.80 -11.82
C GLN A 52 7.60 10.29 -11.59
N LEU A 53 6.54 9.75 -10.99
CA LEU A 53 6.35 8.31 -10.87
C LEU A 53 5.94 7.66 -12.21
N ALA A 54 5.19 8.37 -13.06
CA ALA A 54 4.82 7.90 -14.38
C ALA A 54 6.00 7.90 -15.36
N ASN A 55 7.01 8.73 -15.13
CA ASN A 55 8.23 8.82 -15.93
C ASN A 55 9.44 9.08 -15.01
N PRO A 56 9.89 8.05 -14.27
CA PRO A 56 10.98 8.19 -13.30
C PRO A 56 12.29 8.52 -13.99
N GLN A 57 13.11 9.33 -13.33
CA GLN A 57 14.44 9.71 -13.77
C GLN A 57 15.45 9.47 -12.65
N VAL A 58 16.68 9.17 -13.05
CA VAL A 58 17.80 9.12 -12.11
C VAL A 58 17.92 10.45 -11.38
N GLY A 59 17.99 10.40 -10.05
CA GLY A 59 18.00 11.56 -9.17
C GLY A 59 16.64 12.01 -8.65
N ASP A 60 15.53 11.38 -9.08
CA ASP A 60 14.24 11.60 -8.44
C ASP A 60 14.28 11.13 -6.98
N LEU A 61 13.63 11.91 -6.11
CA LEU A 61 13.58 11.67 -4.68
C LEU A 61 12.15 11.41 -4.23
N TRP A 62 11.95 10.38 -3.42
CA TRP A 62 10.64 9.96 -2.97
C TRP A 62 10.60 9.93 -1.43
N ALA A 63 9.60 10.57 -0.83
CA ALA A 63 9.25 10.31 0.56
C ALA A 63 8.45 9.01 0.62
N ALA A 64 8.87 8.06 1.44
CA ALA A 64 8.32 6.72 1.47
C ALA A 64 8.38 6.06 2.86
N GLU A 65 7.74 4.92 3.00
CA GLU A 65 7.88 4.03 4.15
C GLU A 65 9.04 3.05 3.94
N LEU A 66 10.20 3.36 4.53
CA LEU A 66 11.43 2.59 4.32
C LEU A 66 11.30 1.13 4.77
N THR A 67 10.60 0.86 5.87
CA THR A 67 10.40 -0.51 6.39
C THR A 67 9.61 -1.42 5.44
N HIS A 68 8.90 -0.84 4.46
CA HIS A 68 8.25 -1.62 3.42
C HIS A 68 9.23 -2.10 2.34
N PHE A 69 10.27 -1.30 2.05
CA PHE A 69 11.15 -1.50 0.90
C PHE A 69 12.51 -2.09 1.28
N SER A 70 13.04 -1.69 2.43
CA SER A 70 14.38 -2.02 2.90
C SER A 70 14.34 -3.13 3.94
N GLY A 71 15.34 -4.00 3.91
CA GLY A 71 15.58 -4.99 4.97
C GLY A 71 16.32 -4.41 6.18
N GLY A 72 16.70 -3.14 6.13
CA GLY A 72 17.43 -2.42 7.18
C GLY A 72 16.61 -2.24 8.45
N GLU A 73 17.32 -2.13 9.58
CA GLU A 73 16.71 -1.82 10.87
C GLU A 73 16.66 -0.30 11.09
N PHE A 74 15.46 0.27 11.06
CA PHE A 74 15.25 1.69 11.32
C PHE A 74 14.77 1.90 12.77
N GLY A 75 15.56 2.58 13.60
CA GLY A 75 15.28 2.65 15.03
C GLY A 75 16.32 3.41 15.85
N GLU A 76 15.99 3.68 17.11
CA GLU A 76 16.96 4.23 18.07
C GLU A 76 17.41 3.14 19.04
N GLY A 77 18.73 2.92 19.14
CA GLY A 77 19.31 1.95 20.07
C GLY A 77 18.98 0.51 19.72
N ARG A 78 18.22 -0.19 20.58
CA ARG A 78 17.87 -1.61 20.41
C ARG A 78 16.43 -1.84 19.95
N GLN A 79 15.70 -0.78 19.59
CA GLN A 79 14.30 -0.90 19.16
C GLN A 79 14.18 -0.56 17.68
N THR A 80 14.03 -1.59 16.86
CA THR A 80 13.56 -1.48 15.48
C THR A 80 12.10 -1.06 15.47
N ARG A 81 11.75 -0.09 14.64
CA ARG A 81 10.38 0.39 14.49
C ARG A 81 9.65 -0.43 13.44
N GLU A 82 8.36 -0.70 13.67
CA GLU A 82 7.50 -1.39 12.70
C GLU A 82 7.30 -0.53 11.44
N ASP A 83 7.05 0.77 11.65
CA ASP A 83 6.92 1.75 10.58
C ASP A 83 8.04 2.79 10.70
N ALA A 84 8.84 2.94 9.64
CA ALA A 84 9.80 4.02 9.52
C ALA A 84 9.70 4.67 8.14
N PHE A 85 9.78 6.00 8.11
CA PHE A 85 9.57 6.79 6.91
C PHE A 85 10.82 7.58 6.59
N GLY A 86 11.11 7.78 5.32
CA GLY A 86 12.31 8.50 4.93
C GLY A 86 12.36 8.77 3.44
N LEU A 87 13.54 9.12 2.98
CA LEU A 87 13.81 9.40 1.58
C LEU A 87 14.34 8.16 0.84
N MET A 88 13.90 8.01 -0.39
CA MET A 88 14.48 7.10 -1.38
C MET A 88 14.93 7.90 -2.59
N LYS A 89 15.97 7.44 -3.26
CA LYS A 89 16.54 8.07 -4.46
C LYS A 89 16.63 7.08 -5.60
N VAL A 90 16.10 7.45 -6.75
CA VAL A 90 16.22 6.68 -7.98
C VAL A 90 17.66 6.78 -8.49
N VAL A 91 18.35 5.65 -8.61
CA VAL A 91 19.74 5.56 -9.09
C VAL A 91 19.86 4.93 -10.47
N GLU A 92 18.85 4.18 -10.90
CA GLU A 92 18.79 3.57 -12.23
C GLU A 92 17.35 3.50 -12.74
N VAL A 93 17.17 3.69 -14.04
CA VAL A 93 15.88 3.54 -14.73
C VAL A 93 16.05 2.63 -15.93
N GLN A 94 15.22 1.59 -15.98
CA GLN A 94 15.12 0.63 -17.08
C GLN A 94 13.68 0.67 -17.65
N PRO A 95 13.41 0.02 -18.81
CA PRO A 95 12.10 0.09 -19.45
C PRO A 95 10.92 -0.40 -18.58
N ASP A 96 11.13 -1.41 -17.76
CA ASP A 96 10.10 -2.08 -16.94
C ASP A 96 10.32 -1.97 -15.43
N GLN A 97 11.49 -1.48 -15.00
CA GLN A 97 11.86 -1.37 -13.60
C GLN A 97 12.75 -0.16 -13.31
N ILE A 98 12.88 0.15 -12.04
CA ILE A 98 13.79 1.15 -11.50
C ILE A 98 14.57 0.56 -10.34
N VAL A 99 15.73 1.16 -10.05
CA VAL A 99 16.53 0.84 -8.86
C VAL A 99 16.61 2.07 -7.97
N LEU A 100 16.34 1.87 -6.69
CA LEU A 100 16.40 2.89 -5.66
C LEU A 100 17.43 2.54 -4.58
N ILE A 101 17.87 3.57 -3.87
CA ILE A 101 18.58 3.49 -2.59
C ILE A 101 17.78 4.25 -1.53
N THR A 102 17.97 3.95 -0.25
CA THR A 102 17.37 4.68 0.86
C THR A 102 18.34 5.70 1.43
N GLU A 103 17.82 6.68 2.15
CA GLU A 103 18.64 7.39 3.13
C GLU A 103 19.03 6.46 4.30
N GLU A 104 20.07 6.81 5.03
CA GLU A 104 20.46 6.10 6.27
C GLU A 104 19.57 6.50 7.47
N GLY A 105 18.96 7.67 7.39
CA GLY A 105 18.05 8.20 8.41
C GLY A 105 16.64 7.61 8.33
N ALA A 106 15.84 7.83 9.37
CA ALA A 106 14.41 7.58 9.28
C ALA A 106 13.61 8.38 10.33
N TRP A 107 12.39 8.72 9.95
CA TRP A 107 11.38 9.36 10.77
C TRP A 107 10.35 8.36 11.27
N PRO A 108 9.86 8.51 12.51
CA PRO A 108 8.74 7.71 13.03
C PRO A 108 7.38 8.12 12.46
N LYS A 109 7.31 9.20 11.67
CA LYS A 109 6.06 9.74 11.11
C LYS A 109 6.28 10.18 9.67
N LYS A 110 5.30 9.90 8.81
CA LYS A 110 5.22 10.32 7.40
C LYS A 110 5.62 11.78 7.17
N GLN A 111 5.14 12.68 8.04
CA GLN A 111 5.38 14.12 7.88
C GLN A 111 6.88 14.50 7.97
N GLY A 112 7.70 13.74 8.69
CA GLY A 112 9.14 13.97 8.74
C GLY A 112 9.79 13.80 7.37
N ALA A 113 9.58 12.65 6.74
CA ALA A 113 10.07 12.37 5.39
C ALA A 113 9.56 13.38 4.35
N ILE A 114 8.29 13.79 4.44
CA ILE A 114 7.71 14.81 3.55
C ILE A 114 8.39 16.18 3.76
N ASN A 115 8.70 16.54 5.01
CA ASN A 115 9.38 17.79 5.30
C ASN A 115 10.82 17.78 4.77
N ASP A 116 11.55 16.69 4.97
CA ASP A 116 12.92 16.54 4.45
C ASP A 116 12.94 16.59 2.93
N LEU A 117 12.00 15.90 2.26
CA LEU A 117 11.86 15.94 0.80
C LEU A 117 11.71 17.37 0.28
N ARG A 118 11.00 18.23 1.02
CA ARG A 118 10.73 19.64 0.65
C ARG A 118 11.82 20.60 1.13
N GLY A 119 12.69 20.14 2.03
CA GLY A 119 13.73 20.93 2.66
C GLY A 119 15.04 20.98 1.87
N ASP A 120 16.09 21.25 2.62
CA ASP A 120 17.48 21.12 2.20
C ASP A 120 17.93 19.67 2.40
N LEU A 121 18.69 19.16 1.45
CA LEU A 121 19.12 17.76 1.37
C LEU A 121 20.62 17.60 1.67
N ALA A 122 21.32 18.68 2.05
CA ALA A 122 22.76 18.70 2.24
C ALA A 122 23.26 17.70 3.30
N GLU A 123 22.46 17.43 4.33
CA GLU A 123 22.80 16.53 5.44
C GLU A 123 22.24 15.10 5.26
N VAL A 124 21.63 14.79 4.11
CA VAL A 124 21.09 13.45 3.83
C VAL A 124 22.21 12.51 3.38
N SER A 125 22.49 11.51 4.20
CA SER A 125 23.36 10.37 3.85
C SER A 125 22.55 9.27 3.18
N TRP A 126 23.11 8.64 2.16
CA TRP A 126 22.47 7.59 1.37
C TRP A 126 23.14 6.24 1.61
N ASP A 127 22.34 5.20 1.81
CA ASP A 127 22.82 3.82 1.82
C ASP A 127 23.08 3.38 0.36
N GLU A 128 24.32 3.46 -0.08
CA GLU A 128 24.70 3.05 -1.42
C GLU A 128 24.85 1.52 -1.58
N GLU A 129 24.86 0.76 -0.48
CA GLU A 129 25.06 -0.69 -0.48
C GLU A 129 23.76 -1.44 -0.80
N GLU A 130 22.63 -0.99 -0.25
CA GLU A 130 21.32 -1.59 -0.53
C GLU A 130 20.76 -1.11 -1.89
N LYS A 131 20.32 -2.06 -2.73
CA LYS A 131 19.65 -1.78 -4.01
C LYS A 131 18.25 -2.36 -4.01
N ILE A 132 17.26 -1.48 -4.10
CA ILE A 132 15.84 -1.85 -4.10
C ILE A 132 15.33 -1.77 -5.54
N THR A 133 14.93 -2.90 -6.11
CA THR A 133 14.38 -2.96 -7.46
C THR A 133 12.86 -2.97 -7.39
N LEU A 134 12.20 -2.03 -8.08
CA LEU A 134 10.74 -1.96 -8.20
C LEU A 134 10.31 -2.03 -9.66
N LYS A 135 9.22 -2.75 -9.93
CA LYS A 135 8.62 -2.76 -11.28
C LYS A 135 7.75 -1.53 -11.47
N ASN A 136 7.78 -0.97 -12.67
CA ASN A 136 6.95 0.20 -13.02
C ASN A 136 5.44 -0.08 -12.83
N THR A 137 5.03 -1.34 -12.98
CA THR A 137 3.65 -1.78 -12.78
C THR A 137 3.18 -1.76 -11.33
N GLU A 138 4.08 -1.71 -10.35
CA GLU A 138 3.77 -1.73 -8.91
C GLU A 138 3.54 -0.33 -8.33
N LEU A 139 4.06 0.71 -8.98
CA LEU A 139 4.11 2.08 -8.46
C LEU A 139 2.72 2.63 -8.10
N ALA A 140 1.71 2.36 -8.93
CA ALA A 140 0.35 2.82 -8.65
C ALA A 140 -0.23 2.17 -7.37
N GLY A 141 0.08 0.90 -7.13
CA GLY A 141 -0.32 0.20 -5.90
C GLY A 141 0.40 0.78 -4.68
N LEU A 142 1.70 1.01 -4.78
CA LEU A 142 2.52 1.58 -3.70
C LEU A 142 2.07 2.98 -3.28
N VAL A 143 1.61 3.80 -4.23
CA VAL A 143 0.99 5.12 -3.92
C VAL A 143 -0.37 4.92 -3.26
N ALA A 144 -1.22 4.04 -3.80
CA ALA A 144 -2.55 3.80 -3.25
C ALA A 144 -2.52 3.27 -1.81
N ASP A 145 -1.52 2.43 -1.50
CA ASP A 145 -1.28 1.88 -0.16
C ASP A 145 -0.55 2.88 0.76
N GLY A 146 -0.17 4.06 0.25
CA GLY A 146 0.51 5.10 1.02
C GLY A 146 1.92 4.73 1.45
N ARG A 147 2.58 3.84 0.70
CA ARG A 147 4.00 3.47 0.84
C ARG A 147 4.92 4.46 0.14
N ILE A 148 4.47 5.02 -0.99
CA ILE A 148 5.07 6.22 -1.60
C ILE A 148 4.17 7.39 -1.26
N LEU A 149 4.74 8.44 -0.66
CA LEU A 149 4.02 9.57 -0.10
C LEU A 149 4.03 10.77 -1.05
N GLU A 150 5.22 11.19 -1.47
CA GLU A 150 5.45 12.34 -2.34
C GLU A 150 6.75 12.15 -3.14
N THR A 151 6.86 12.86 -4.26
CA THR A 151 8.02 12.85 -5.14
C THR A 151 8.54 14.25 -5.41
N ARG A 152 9.86 14.37 -5.58
CA ARG A 152 10.53 15.59 -5.98
C ARG A 152 11.63 15.28 -6.99
N ARG A 153 11.58 15.96 -8.13
CA ARG A 153 12.69 16.05 -9.08
C ARG A 153 13.49 17.30 -8.78
N LEU A 154 14.79 17.15 -8.56
CA LEU A 154 15.70 18.28 -8.46
C LEU A 154 15.94 18.83 -9.87
N ALA A 155 15.88 20.15 -10.03
CA ALA A 155 16.29 20.79 -11.28
C ALA A 155 17.79 20.50 -11.48
N GLN A 156 18.15 19.94 -12.64
CA GLN A 156 19.53 19.71 -13.03
C GLN A 156 20.19 20.99 -13.55
#